data_AF-A0A9D4XWF2-F1
#
_entry.id   AF-A0A9D4XWF2-F1
#
_cell.length_a   1.000
_cell.length_b   1.000
_cell.length_c   1.000
_cell.angle_alpha   90.00
_cell.angle_beta   90.00
_cell.angle_gamma   90.00
#
_symmetry.space_group_name_H-M   'P 1'
#
loop_
_entity.id
_entity.type
_entity.pdbx_description
1 polymer ?
#
loop_
_entity_poly.entity_id
_entity_poly.type
_entity_poly.pdbx_seq_one_letter_code
_entity_poly.pdbx_strand_id
1 'polypeptide(L)'
;PLVNVPMINYTLTWLESAGVEEVFVFCCAHAKQVINYLEKSEWFSQPNFTVTTIESQNSVSAGDALRVIYERNVIQGDFVLISGDTVSNMSLTQALLERKERKKRDSNAVMTMVIKRSKTNPAIRQSRLGTDEIFMAIDP
;
A
#
# COMPACT_ATOMS: atom_id res chain seq x y z
N PRO A 1 4.30 -16.15 -4.97
CA PRO A 1 4.67 -16.37 -3.56
C PRO A 1 6.17 -16.09 -3.39
N LEU A 2 6.58 -15.42 -2.32
CA LEU A 2 7.97 -15.12 -1.99
C LEU A 2 8.38 -15.95 -0.78
N VAL A 3 9.37 -16.81 -0.95
CA VAL A 3 9.81 -17.79 0.07
C VAL A 3 8.61 -18.58 0.62
N ASN A 4 7.80 -19.13 -0.30
CA ASN A 4 6.58 -19.90 0.00
C ASN A 4 5.45 -19.15 0.75
N VAL A 5 5.55 -17.83 0.91
CA VAL A 5 4.50 -17.00 1.53
C VAL A 5 3.84 -16.11 0.47
N PRO A 6 2.50 -15.95 0.46
CA PRO A 6 1.81 -15.01 -0.41
C PRO A 6 2.27 -13.57 -0.18
N MET A 7 2.47 -12.80 -1.25
CA MET A 7 3.03 -11.44 -1.17
C MET A 7 2.19 -10.51 -0.27
N ILE A 8 0.87 -10.66 -0.32
CA ILE A 8 -0.06 -9.87 0.48
C ILE A 8 0.21 -9.98 1.99
N ASN A 9 0.71 -11.11 2.48
CA ASN A 9 1.03 -11.28 3.89
C ASN A 9 2.19 -10.38 4.32
N TYR A 10 3.20 -10.19 3.47
CA TYR A 10 4.30 -9.27 3.79
C TYR A 10 3.80 -7.84 3.89
N THR A 11 2.90 -7.43 2.97
CA THR A 11 2.27 -6.11 3.00
C THR A 11 1.45 -5.92 4.28
N LEU A 12 0.56 -6.87 4.62
CA LEU A 12 -0.30 -6.80 5.79
C LEU A 12 0.50 -6.84 7.11
N THR A 13 1.52 -7.70 7.21
CA THR A 13 2.42 -7.76 8.37
C THR A 13 3.13 -6.42 8.59
N TRP A 14 3.59 -5.79 7.51
CA TRP A 14 4.25 -4.49 7.62
C TRP A 14 3.28 -3.39 8.06
N LEU A 15 2.05 -3.37 7.52
CA LEU A 15 1.01 -2.40 7.93
C LEU A 15 0.57 -2.59 9.39
N GLU A 16 0.36 -3.83 9.82
CA GLU A 16 0.06 -4.17 11.21
C GLU A 16 1.19 -3.68 12.14
N SER A 17 2.45 -4.01 11.81
CA SER A 17 3.61 -3.58 12.59
C SER A 17 3.79 -2.06 12.67
N ALA A 18 3.22 -1.33 11.70
CA ALA A 18 3.23 0.12 11.65
C ALA A 18 2.08 0.77 12.42
N GLY A 19 1.16 -0.02 12.99
CA GLY A 19 0.00 0.47 13.74
C GLY A 19 -1.16 0.95 12.85
N VAL A 20 -1.28 0.43 11.63
CA VAL A 20 -2.51 0.59 10.84
C VAL A 20 -3.59 -0.28 11.47
N GLU A 21 -4.82 0.23 11.59
CA GLU A 21 -5.92 -0.51 12.25
C GLU A 21 -6.93 -1.09 11.25
N GLU A 22 -7.13 -0.44 10.11
CA GLU A 22 -8.10 -0.85 9.09
C GLU A 22 -7.46 -0.82 7.69
N VAL A 23 -7.62 -1.92 6.95
CA VAL A 23 -7.07 -2.10 5.60
C VAL A 23 -8.18 -2.53 4.65
N PHE A 24 -8.30 -1.79 3.54
CA PHE A 24 -9.18 -2.14 2.44
C PHE A 24 -8.38 -2.75 1.29
N VAL A 25 -8.60 -4.05 1.03
CA VAL A 25 -7.96 -4.78 -0.08
C VAL A 25 -8.87 -4.72 -1.30
N PHE A 26 -8.51 -3.86 -2.26
CA PHE A 26 -9.23 -3.76 -3.51
C PHE A 26 -8.83 -4.90 -4.46
N CYS A 27 -9.80 -5.69 -4.90
CA CYS A 27 -9.59 -6.86 -5.76
C CYS A 27 -10.39 -6.73 -7.06
N CYS A 28 -9.75 -7.00 -8.19
CA CYS A 28 -10.41 -7.07 -9.50
C CYS A 28 -10.20 -8.44 -10.14
N ALA A 29 -8.99 -8.71 -10.63
CA ALA A 29 -8.65 -10.01 -11.19
C ALA A 29 -8.61 -11.09 -10.09
N HIS A 30 -9.25 -12.23 -10.36
CA HIS A 30 -9.31 -13.38 -9.43
C HIS A 30 -9.78 -13.01 -8.01
N ALA A 31 -10.65 -12.00 -7.87
CA ALA A 31 -11.07 -11.47 -6.57
C ALA A 31 -11.55 -12.55 -5.59
N LYS A 32 -12.35 -13.51 -6.06
CA LYS A 32 -12.82 -14.65 -5.25
C LYS A 32 -11.69 -15.47 -4.62
N GLN A 33 -10.57 -15.65 -5.32
CA GLN A 33 -9.43 -16.39 -4.78
C GLN A 33 -8.76 -15.60 -3.64
N VAL A 34 -8.61 -14.28 -3.81
CA VAL A 34 -8.03 -13.40 -2.80
C VAL A 34 -8.94 -13.30 -1.58
N ILE A 35 -10.24 -13.12 -1.79
CA ILE A 35 -11.25 -13.08 -0.72
C ILE A 35 -11.22 -14.38 0.08
N ASN A 36 -11.36 -15.53 -0.60
CA ASN A 36 -11.32 -16.84 0.07
C ASN A 36 -10.00 -17.09 0.82
N TYR A 37 -8.89 -16.56 0.33
CA TYR A 37 -7.61 -16.66 1.02
C TYR A 37 -7.60 -15.83 2.31
N LEU A 38 -8.01 -14.56 2.23
CA LEU A 38 -8.02 -13.64 3.37
C LEU A 38 -9.01 -14.10 4.46
N GLU A 39 -10.20 -14.58 4.08
CA GLU A 39 -11.19 -15.12 5.02
C GLU A 39 -10.70 -16.36 5.78
N LYS A 40 -9.81 -17.16 5.19
CA LYS A 40 -9.23 -18.36 5.81
C LYS A 40 -7.89 -18.11 6.50
N SER A 41 -7.35 -16.90 6.36
CA SER A 41 -6.05 -16.52 6.91
C SER A 41 -6.19 -15.99 8.33
N GLU A 42 -5.05 -15.82 9.00
CA GLU A 42 -5.00 -15.18 10.33
C GLU A 42 -5.54 -13.75 10.33
N TRP A 43 -5.49 -13.06 9.19
CA TRP A 43 -5.92 -11.66 9.03
C TRP A 43 -7.42 -11.45 9.26
N PHE A 44 -8.25 -12.49 9.11
CA PHE A 44 -9.70 -12.38 9.31
C PHE A 44 -10.09 -12.17 10.79
N SER A 45 -9.25 -12.62 11.72
CA SER A 45 -9.58 -12.65 13.15
C SER A 45 -8.53 -11.97 14.02
N GLN A 46 -7.74 -11.05 13.45
CA GLN A 46 -6.76 -10.32 14.23
C GLN A 46 -7.42 -9.22 15.09
N PRO A 47 -7.06 -9.14 16.40
CA PRO A 47 -7.54 -8.06 17.25
C PRO A 47 -6.88 -6.73 16.84
N ASN A 48 -7.68 -5.68 16.69
CA ASN A 48 -7.24 -4.32 16.33
C ASN A 48 -6.61 -4.17 14.93
N PHE A 49 -6.77 -5.16 14.05
CA PHE A 49 -6.33 -5.09 12.65
C PHE A 49 -7.39 -5.70 11.72
N THR A 50 -8.23 -4.85 11.13
CA THR A 50 -9.35 -5.30 10.29
C THR A 50 -8.96 -5.26 8.82
N VAL A 51 -9.10 -6.40 8.13
CA VAL A 51 -8.88 -6.49 6.68
C VAL A 51 -10.21 -6.72 5.97
N THR A 52 -10.64 -5.73 5.19
CA THR A 52 -11.90 -5.76 4.42
C THR A 52 -11.61 -5.77 2.93
N THR A 53 -12.21 -6.71 2.19
CA THR A 53 -12.05 -6.77 0.74
C THR A 53 -13.11 -5.95 0.00
N ILE A 54 -12.69 -5.25 -1.05
CA ILE A 54 -13.58 -4.52 -1.97
C ILE A 54 -13.43 -5.14 -3.37
N GLU A 55 -14.46 -5.84 -3.84
CA GLU A 55 -14.48 -6.38 -5.21
C GLU A 55 -15.05 -5.36 -6.20
N SER A 56 -14.40 -5.24 -7.37
CA SER A 56 -14.93 -4.56 -8.56
C SER A 56 -14.47 -5.28 -9.83
N GLN A 57 -15.40 -5.63 -10.71
CA GLN A 57 -15.09 -6.33 -11.97
C GLN A 57 -14.74 -5.39 -13.12
N ASN A 58 -15.02 -4.09 -12.97
CA ASN A 58 -14.92 -3.10 -14.05
C ASN A 58 -13.73 -2.14 -13.91
N SER A 59 -12.86 -2.35 -12.91
CA SER A 59 -11.75 -1.44 -12.61
C SER A 59 -10.48 -1.93 -13.28
N VAL A 60 -9.99 -1.17 -14.27
CA VAL A 60 -8.79 -1.54 -15.06
C VAL A 60 -7.54 -0.76 -14.64
N SER A 61 -7.71 0.27 -13.81
CA SER A 61 -6.62 1.10 -13.31
C SER A 61 -6.73 1.38 -11.81
N ALA A 62 -5.63 1.82 -11.20
CA ALA A 62 -5.63 2.31 -9.82
C ALA A 62 -6.56 3.53 -9.65
N GLY A 63 -6.71 4.36 -10.68
CA GLY A 63 -7.63 5.50 -10.67
C GLY A 63 -9.11 5.07 -10.59
N ASP A 64 -9.50 4.04 -11.34
CA ASP A 64 -10.86 3.49 -11.25
C ASP A 64 -11.13 2.89 -9.87
N ALA A 65 -10.15 2.20 -9.31
CA ALA A 65 -10.26 1.63 -7.97
C ALA A 65 -10.47 2.72 -6.91
N LEU A 66 -9.67 3.80 -6.96
CA LEU A 66 -9.80 4.93 -6.04
C LEU A 66 -11.15 5.65 -6.20
N ARG A 67 -11.69 5.73 -7.42
CA ARG A 67 -13.03 6.30 -7.65
C ARG A 67 -14.12 5.45 -6.99
N VAL A 68 -14.06 4.13 -7.14
CA VAL A 68 -15.02 3.22 -6.48
C VAL A 68 -14.91 3.31 -4.96
N ILE A 69 -13.69 3.40 -4.42
CA ILE A 69 -13.46 3.58 -2.98
C ILE A 69 -14.06 4.91 -2.50
N TYR A 70 -13.88 5.99 -3.26
CA TYR A 70 -14.48 7.30 -2.96
C TYR A 70 -16.01 7.24 -2.96
N GLU A 71 -16.62 6.60 -3.97
CA GLU A 71 -18.08 6.44 -4.07
C GLU A 71 -18.66 5.61 -2.92
N ARG A 72 -17.93 4.61 -2.42
CA ARG A 72 -18.34 3.81 -1.26
C ARG A 72 -18.17 4.54 0.08
N ASN A 73 -17.41 5.63 0.10
CA ASN A 73 -17.16 6.45 1.29
C ASN A 73 -16.66 5.65 2.50
N VAL A 74 -15.79 4.66 2.25
CA VAL A 74 -15.28 3.74 3.28
C VAL A 74 -14.04 4.26 4.02
N ILE A 75 -13.32 5.23 3.43
CA ILE A 75 -12.13 5.83 4.03
C ILE A 75 -12.47 7.24 4.52
N GLN A 76 -12.17 7.51 5.79
CA GLN A 76 -12.31 8.83 6.39
C GLN A 76 -10.94 9.36 6.84
N GLY A 77 -10.57 10.55 6.38
CA GLY A 77 -9.31 11.20 6.77
C GLY A 77 -8.11 10.79 5.92
N ASP A 78 -6.92 10.85 6.53
CA ASP A 78 -5.66 10.51 5.85
C ASP A 78 -5.47 9.00 5.78
N PHE A 79 -5.09 8.48 4.61
CA PHE A 79 -4.88 7.04 4.38
C PHE A 79 -3.56 6.77 3.67
N VAL A 80 -3.15 5.50 3.71
CA VAL A 80 -1.96 4.99 3.02
C VAL A 80 -2.40 4.25 1.76
N LEU A 81 -1.86 4.65 0.61
CA LEU A 81 -2.07 3.95 -0.66
C LEU A 81 -0.84 3.08 -0.98
N ILE A 82 -1.06 1.78 -1.16
CA ILE A 82 0.00 0.80 -1.35
C ILE A 82 -0.48 -0.34 -2.27
N SER A 83 0.44 -0.94 -3.01
CA SER A 83 0.17 -2.16 -3.79
C SER A 83 0.23 -3.40 -2.89
N GLY A 84 -0.65 -4.37 -3.15
CA GLY A 84 -0.75 -5.60 -2.36
C GLY A 84 0.49 -6.50 -2.40
N ASP A 85 1.46 -6.22 -3.27
CA ASP A 85 2.72 -6.93 -3.42
C ASP A 85 3.94 -6.16 -2.88
N THR A 86 3.73 -5.17 -2.03
CA THR A 86 4.82 -4.35 -1.48
C THR A 86 5.51 -5.04 -0.31
N VAL A 87 6.84 -5.19 -0.41
CA VAL A 87 7.69 -5.65 0.70
C VAL A 87 8.50 -4.47 1.21
N SER A 88 8.31 -4.12 2.48
CA SER A 88 8.95 -2.95 3.09
C SER A 88 9.24 -3.17 4.57
N ASN A 89 10.24 -2.44 5.06
CA ASN A 89 10.59 -2.33 6.47
C ASN A 89 10.91 -0.88 6.88
N MET A 90 10.52 0.10 6.05
CA MET A 90 10.69 1.51 6.40
C MET A 90 9.75 1.91 7.55
N SER A 91 10.13 2.93 8.32
CA SER A 91 9.29 3.47 9.39
C SER A 91 8.11 4.25 8.82
N LEU A 92 6.94 3.62 8.75
CA LEU A 92 5.71 4.26 8.27
C LEU A 92 5.25 5.36 9.22
N THR A 93 5.44 5.15 10.52
CA THR A 93 5.16 6.14 11.56
C THR A 93 5.92 7.44 11.31
N GLN A 94 7.21 7.38 10.95
CA GLN A 94 8.00 8.58 10.64
C GLN A 94 7.44 9.30 9.40
N ALA A 95 7.16 8.58 8.32
CA ALA A 95 6.61 9.17 7.10
C ALA A 95 5.24 9.85 7.35
N LEU A 96 4.40 9.25 8.20
CA LEU A 96 3.11 9.81 8.59
C LEU A 96 3.26 11.07 9.46
N LEU A 97 4.23 11.09 10.39
CA LEU A 97 4.53 12.29 11.19
C LEU A 97 4.99 13.45 10.30
N GLU A 98 5.93 13.20 9.39
CA GLU A 98 6.40 14.20 8.43
C GLU A 98 5.26 14.73 7.55
N ARG A 99 4.38 13.84 7.08
CA ARG A 99 3.17 14.23 6.33
C ARG A 99 2.26 15.14 7.16
N LYS A 100 1.99 14.79 8.43
CA LYS A 100 1.15 15.61 9.33
C LYS A 100 1.76 16.99 9.52
N GLU A 101 3.07 17.08 9.75
CA GLU A 101 3.78 18.36 9.89
C GLU A 101 3.81 19.18 8.60
N ARG A 102 3.85 18.54 7.43
CA ARG A 102 3.76 19.23 6.14
C ARG A 102 2.36 19.79 5.92
N LYS A 103 1.31 19.00 6.20
CA LYS A 103 -0.10 19.41 6.07
C LYS A 103 -0.48 20.56 7.02
N LYS A 104 0.16 20.63 8.21
CA LYS A 104 0.01 21.77 9.13
C LYS A 104 0.59 23.07 8.56
N ARG A 105 1.73 22.97 7.86
CA ARG A 105 2.43 24.13 7.27
C ARG A 105 1.81 24.58 5.95
N ASP A 106 1.35 23.62 5.16
CA ASP A 106 0.72 23.85 3.86
C ASP A 106 -0.55 23.00 3.74
N SER A 107 -1.70 23.67 3.75
CA SER A 107 -3.00 23.02 3.57
C SER A 107 -3.17 22.40 2.17
N ASN A 108 -2.35 22.81 1.20
CA ASN A 108 -2.38 22.27 -0.16
C ASN A 108 -1.52 21.00 -0.32
N ALA A 109 -0.86 20.53 0.75
CA ALA A 109 -0.08 19.30 0.72
C ALA A 109 -0.98 18.05 0.63
N VAL A 110 -1.36 17.65 -0.59
CA VAL A 110 -2.30 16.54 -0.85
C VAL A 110 -1.66 15.17 -0.64
N MET A 111 -0.53 14.88 -1.30
CA MET A 111 0.09 13.55 -1.36
C MET A 111 1.52 13.57 -0.82
N THR A 112 1.98 12.45 -0.26
CA THR A 112 3.38 12.25 0.12
C THR A 112 3.87 10.95 -0.49
N MET A 113 4.79 11.04 -1.44
CA MET A 113 5.42 9.88 -2.07
C MET A 113 6.64 9.45 -1.26
N VAL A 114 6.77 8.15 -0.99
CA VAL A 114 7.93 7.59 -0.30
C VAL A 114 8.77 6.81 -1.30
N ILE A 115 10.06 7.14 -1.36
CA ILE A 115 10.98 6.59 -2.36
C ILE A 115 12.26 6.17 -1.64
N LYS A 116 12.80 5.00 -2.03
CA LYS A 116 14.12 4.52 -1.57
C LYS A 116 15.16 4.75 -2.66
N ARG A 117 16.24 5.45 -2.31
CA ARG A 117 17.41 5.60 -3.19
C ARG A 117 17.99 4.21 -3.46
N SER A 118 18.04 3.83 -4.73
CA SER A 118 18.70 2.59 -5.13
C SER A 118 20.22 2.73 -5.04
N LYS A 119 20.92 1.62 -4.76
CA LYS A 119 22.39 1.60 -4.79
C LYS A 119 22.85 1.79 -6.23
N THR A 120 23.87 2.64 -6.45
CA THR A 120 24.45 2.91 -7.76
C THR A 120 25.30 1.76 -8.32
N ASN A 121 25.54 0.72 -7.53
CA ASN A 121 26.34 -0.43 -7.96
C ASN A 121 25.59 -1.25 -9.03
N PRO A 122 26.14 -1.40 -10.25
CA PRO A 122 25.53 -2.17 -11.34
C PRO A 122 25.16 -3.62 -10.96
N ALA A 123 25.93 -4.26 -10.06
CA ALA A 123 25.66 -5.63 -9.60
C ALA A 123 24.48 -5.73 -8.61
N ILE A 124 24.15 -4.64 -7.91
CA ILE A 124 23.01 -4.54 -6.96
C ILE A 124 21.83 -3.79 -7.60
N ARG A 125 22.03 -3.17 -8.77
CA ARG A 125 20.99 -2.51 -9.58
C ARG A 125 19.85 -3.47 -9.94
N GLN A 126 20.07 -4.78 -9.81
CA GLN A 126 19.08 -5.84 -9.95
C GLN A 126 18.00 -5.90 -8.85
N SER A 127 18.04 -5.07 -7.79
CA SER A 127 16.89 -4.94 -6.88
C SER A 127 15.68 -4.28 -7.56
N ARG A 128 15.87 -3.69 -8.75
CA ARG A 128 14.81 -3.27 -9.66
C ARG A 128 14.79 -4.26 -10.81
N LEU A 129 13.83 -5.18 -10.82
CA LEU A 129 13.53 -6.01 -11.98
C LEU A 129 12.45 -5.27 -12.80
N GLY A 130 12.75 -4.89 -14.05
CA GLY A 130 11.79 -4.24 -14.95
C GLY A 130 12.32 -2.96 -15.64
N THR A 131 11.45 -2.30 -16.43
CA THR A 131 11.71 -1.06 -17.18
C THR A 131 11.50 0.24 -16.37
N ASP A 132 11.22 0.13 -15.07
CA ASP A 132 10.71 1.25 -14.27
C ASP A 132 11.83 2.09 -13.63
N GLU A 133 12.70 2.66 -14.47
CA GLU A 133 13.60 3.72 -14.04
C GLU A 133 12.83 5.03 -13.89
N ILE A 134 12.42 5.33 -12.66
CA ILE A 134 11.80 6.62 -12.32
C ILE A 134 12.90 7.65 -12.07
N PHE A 135 12.91 8.70 -12.90
CA PHE A 135 13.65 9.93 -12.66
C PHE A 135 12.71 10.98 -12.10
N MET A 136 13.10 11.63 -11.02
CA MET A 136 12.30 12.65 -10.34
C MET A 136 13.13 13.91 -10.16
N ALA A 137 12.59 15.06 -10.58
CA ALA A 137 13.08 16.36 -10.16
C ALA A 137 12.33 16.74 -8.88
N ILE A 138 13.07 16.94 -7.80
CA ILE A 138 12.56 17.42 -6.51
C ILE A 138 13.08 18.83 -6.26
N ASP A 139 12.27 19.66 -5.60
CA ASP A 139 12.71 20.95 -5.06
C ASP A 139 13.79 20.68 -3.98
N PRO A 140 14.96 21.33 -4.04
CA PRO A 140 16.09 21.09 -3.13
C PRO A 140 15.81 21.33 -1.64
#